data_AF-A0A0D2APA8-F1
#
_entry.id   AF-A0A0D2APA8-F1
#
_cell.length_a   1.000
_cell.length_b   1.000
_cell.length_c   1.000
_cell.angle_alpha   90.00
_cell.angle_beta   90.00
_cell.angle_gamma   90.00
#
_symmetry.space_group_name_H-M   'P 1'
#
loop_
_entity.id
_entity.type
_entity.pdbx_description
1 polymer ?
#
loop_
_entity_poly.entity_id
_entity_poly.type
_entity_poly.pdbx_seq_one_letter_code
_entity_poly.pdbx_strand_id
1 'polypeptide(L)'
;MAGFNNASSLPFQSIPSPRVSVVDIFLPGFANVSPAIQQLLTDHLNSYTGLLCTCGILLFLGRHAYEHLWELVDKFLVSTVYVSCVDEAYDMLITWAESQKFTRDACSSIATVDCTNPWGWYRPWQHMRTIPDGASQKSLHYAPWNGRFYFWHKHHLLVFRRMQSPGESQSEELSISCFGRSTRILKELLEECRHHYLGLVQNKTSIFEHQGDKWKRPRVRNKRKMPTVILDETVKSLLLRDLSDFFEPTAPGWYSDRGIPYQRGYLWYGPPGTGKSSLSLSIAGEFGLDIYVVNLSSIDDKDLSTLFSELPPQCLVLLEDIDAASSKRSEVTDPTHDQNDRCSSPKNPIREMVSLSTLLNVIDGVGSPEGRVLIMTTNHPERLDDALVRPGRVDMKVEFQLTDRKMMTQLFYLVFNRLDGNHEDLGKSVDGNDPDPTKTAEYRKTVRLLAKSFVAKMPELEFSPAEVMSLLLANKQSPQQAVDNVEKWIEKTREEKGKVKRVESWMLSE
;
A
#
# COMPACT_ATOMS: atom_id res chain seq x y z
N MET A 1 -38.61 -54.88 92.81
CA MET A 1 -37.66 -54.21 93.73
C MET A 1 -37.00 -53.11 92.92
N ALA A 2 -37.56 -51.89 92.91
CA ALA A 2 -37.18 -50.75 93.79
C ALA A 2 -35.78 -50.20 93.38
N GLY A 3 -35.58 -48.94 92.99
CA GLY A 3 -36.43 -47.73 92.91
C GLY A 3 -35.86 -46.74 91.87
N PHE A 4 -36.70 -45.87 91.28
CA PHE A 4 -36.83 -44.41 91.57
C PHE A 4 -35.52 -43.63 91.37
N ASN A 5 -35.42 -42.46 90.73
CA ASN A 5 -36.26 -41.58 89.89
C ASN A 5 -35.30 -40.43 89.51
N ASN A 6 -35.31 -39.93 88.28
CA ASN A 6 -35.59 -38.50 88.06
C ASN A 6 -35.58 -38.15 86.56
N ALA A 7 -36.64 -37.44 86.21
CA ALA A 7 -36.95 -36.89 84.92
C ALA A 7 -36.18 -35.59 84.66
N SER A 8 -35.87 -35.33 83.40
CA SER A 8 -35.93 -33.98 82.84
C SER A 8 -36.19 -34.05 81.33
N SER A 9 -37.29 -33.41 80.96
CA SER A 9 -37.84 -33.25 79.61
C SER A 9 -36.94 -32.41 78.71
N LEU A 10 -36.68 -32.88 77.49
CA LEU A 10 -36.08 -32.09 76.40
C LEU A 10 -37.18 -31.26 75.70
N PRO A 11 -36.99 -29.93 75.51
CA PRO A 11 -37.89 -29.12 74.71
C PRO A 11 -37.55 -29.18 73.22
N PHE A 12 -38.58 -29.17 72.38
CA PHE A 12 -38.52 -28.97 70.93
C PHE A 12 -37.71 -27.70 70.59
N GLN A 13 -36.62 -27.85 69.84
CA GLN A 13 -35.95 -26.73 69.18
C GLN A 13 -36.62 -26.44 67.83
N SER A 14 -37.22 -25.26 67.71
CA SER A 14 -37.65 -24.67 66.44
C SER A 14 -36.44 -24.26 65.60
N ILE A 15 -36.35 -24.76 64.37
CA ILE A 15 -35.36 -24.35 63.35
C ILE A 15 -35.59 -22.87 63.00
N PRO A 16 -34.59 -21.97 63.09
CA PRO A 16 -34.73 -20.62 62.57
C PRO A 16 -34.59 -20.66 61.03
N SER A 17 -35.63 -20.25 60.33
CA SER A 17 -35.59 -19.97 58.89
C SER A 17 -34.54 -18.90 58.58
N PRO A 18 -33.68 -19.06 57.55
CA PRO A 18 -32.79 -17.98 57.14
C PRO A 18 -33.65 -16.89 56.51
N ARG A 19 -33.74 -15.73 57.17
CA ARG A 19 -34.26 -14.52 56.54
C ARG A 19 -33.26 -14.12 55.47
N VAL A 20 -33.50 -14.54 54.23
CA VAL A 20 -32.77 -14.03 53.07
C VAL A 20 -33.08 -12.53 53.03
N SER A 21 -32.05 -11.72 53.32
CA SER A 21 -32.15 -10.27 53.21
C SER A 21 -32.42 -9.93 51.75
N VAL A 22 -33.43 -9.08 51.47
CA VAL A 22 -33.78 -8.64 50.12
C VAL A 22 -32.57 -8.05 49.37
N VAL A 23 -31.60 -7.53 50.11
CA VAL A 23 -30.34 -6.95 49.60
C VAL A 23 -29.46 -7.99 48.89
N ASP A 24 -29.50 -9.26 49.32
CA ASP A 24 -28.68 -10.34 48.77
C ASP A 24 -29.16 -10.82 47.38
N ILE A 25 -30.38 -10.44 47.00
CA ILE A 25 -30.94 -10.67 45.66
C ILE A 25 -30.33 -9.67 44.65
N PHE A 26 -29.97 -8.47 45.11
CA PHE A 26 -29.45 -7.40 44.25
C PHE A 26 -27.92 -7.31 44.27
N LEU A 27 -27.25 -7.78 45.32
CA LEU A 27 -25.80 -7.75 45.49
C LEU A 27 -25.30 -9.09 46.07
N PRO A 28 -24.93 -10.08 45.23
CA PRO A 28 -24.49 -11.38 45.71
C PRO A 28 -23.17 -11.26 46.49
N GLY A 29 -23.15 -11.72 47.74
CA GLY A 29 -21.99 -11.68 48.64
C GLY A 29 -22.08 -10.64 49.76
N PHE A 30 -23.15 -9.83 49.78
CA PHE A 30 -23.35 -8.77 50.79
C PHE A 30 -23.74 -9.35 52.17
N ALA A 31 -24.33 -10.55 52.24
CA ALA A 31 -24.66 -11.22 53.50
C ALA A 31 -23.46 -11.49 54.42
N ASN A 32 -22.26 -11.70 53.90
CA ASN A 32 -21.04 -11.88 54.71
C ASN A 32 -20.47 -10.54 55.21
N VAL A 33 -20.83 -9.43 54.55
CA VAL A 33 -20.40 -8.07 54.89
C VAL A 33 -21.37 -7.45 55.92
N SER A 34 -22.65 -7.85 55.90
CA SER A 34 -23.70 -7.35 56.81
C SER A 34 -23.40 -7.50 58.31
N PRO A 35 -22.98 -8.67 58.84
CA PRO A 35 -22.67 -8.81 60.26
C PRO A 35 -21.35 -8.12 60.62
N ALA A 36 -20.37 -8.05 59.71
CA ALA A 36 -19.12 -7.32 59.92
C ALA A 36 -19.34 -5.81 59.98
N ILE A 37 -20.23 -5.27 59.14
CA ILE A 37 -20.65 -3.86 59.16
C ILE A 37 -21.46 -3.57 60.44
N GLN A 38 -22.36 -4.46 60.84
CA GLN A 38 -23.13 -4.30 62.09
C GLN A 38 -22.21 -4.31 63.32
N GLN A 39 -21.21 -5.20 63.36
CA GLN A 39 -20.26 -5.29 64.48
C GLN A 39 -19.31 -4.08 64.52
N LEU A 40 -18.96 -3.49 63.37
CA LEU A 40 -18.20 -2.24 63.26
C LEU A 40 -19.01 -0.99 63.67
N LEU A 41 -20.35 -1.08 63.64
CA LEU A 41 -21.26 0.02 64.02
C LEU A 41 -21.67 -0.03 65.50
N THR A 42 -21.50 -1.18 66.19
CA THR A 42 -22.05 -1.38 67.55
C THR A 42 -21.07 -1.17 68.70
N ASP A 43 -19.74 -1.31 68.50
CA ASP A 43 -18.77 -1.13 69.60
C ASP A 43 -18.01 0.20 69.48
N HIS A 44 -18.40 1.17 70.31
CA HIS A 44 -17.70 2.42 70.71
C HIS A 44 -16.66 3.00 69.73
N LEU A 45 -17.04 3.10 68.47
CA LEU A 45 -16.28 3.78 67.44
C LEU A 45 -16.80 5.23 67.42
N ASN A 46 -15.96 6.17 67.88
CA ASN A 46 -16.21 7.62 67.91
C ASN A 46 -17.10 8.04 66.74
N SER A 47 -18.12 8.89 66.95
CA SER A 47 -19.09 9.34 65.93
C SER A 47 -18.48 9.61 64.54
N TYR A 48 -17.24 10.10 64.50
CA TYR A 48 -16.40 10.28 63.32
C TYR A 48 -16.12 9.01 62.48
N THR A 49 -15.90 7.85 63.10
CA THR A 49 -15.59 6.57 62.42
C THR A 49 -16.81 5.91 61.78
N GLY A 50 -17.98 5.95 62.42
CA GLY A 50 -19.23 5.56 61.78
C GLY A 50 -19.56 6.46 60.59
N LEU A 51 -19.35 7.78 60.74
CA LEU A 51 -19.55 8.75 59.67
C LEU A 51 -18.58 8.52 58.49
N LEU A 52 -17.31 8.23 58.77
CA LEU A 52 -16.32 7.82 57.76
C LEU A 52 -16.72 6.55 57.01
N CYS A 53 -17.23 5.52 57.70
CA CYS A 53 -17.67 4.29 57.05
C CYS A 53 -18.89 4.53 56.15
N THR A 54 -19.87 5.31 56.60
CA THR A 54 -21.03 5.66 55.77
C THR A 54 -20.65 6.50 54.55
N CYS A 55 -19.73 7.47 54.69
CA CYS A 55 -19.17 8.22 53.56
C CYS A 55 -18.40 7.29 52.59
N GLY A 56 -17.62 6.33 53.10
CA GLY A 56 -16.91 5.36 52.27
C GLY A 56 -17.86 4.49 51.43
N ILE A 57 -18.96 4.01 52.04
CA ILE A 57 -19.99 3.24 51.34
C ILE A 57 -20.71 4.09 50.29
N LEU A 58 -21.05 5.34 50.61
CA LEU A 58 -21.70 6.25 49.65
C LEU A 58 -20.79 6.60 48.47
N LEU A 59 -19.49 6.80 48.69
CA LEU A 59 -18.53 7.03 47.62
C LEU A 59 -18.36 5.79 46.73
N PHE A 60 -18.33 4.60 47.34
CA PHE A 60 -18.25 3.34 46.61
C PHE A 60 -19.50 3.09 45.76
N LEU A 61 -20.70 3.20 46.35
CA LEU A 61 -21.97 3.06 45.64
C LEU A 61 -22.16 4.15 44.58
N GLY A 62 -21.78 5.38 44.89
CA GLY A 62 -21.84 6.50 43.95
C GLY A 62 -20.94 6.27 42.73
N ARG A 63 -19.71 5.78 42.95
CA ARG A 63 -18.81 5.40 41.85
C ARG A 63 -19.37 4.25 41.02
N HIS A 64 -19.86 3.20 41.66
CA HIS A 64 -20.42 2.05 40.96
C HIS A 64 -21.68 2.41 40.15
N ALA A 65 -22.58 3.21 40.75
CA ALA A 65 -23.77 3.72 40.05
C ALA A 65 -23.39 4.63 38.88
N TYR A 66 -22.35 5.45 39.00
CA TYR A 66 -21.84 6.27 37.92
C TYR A 66 -21.27 5.42 36.78
N GLU A 67 -20.44 4.42 37.08
CA GLU A 67 -19.88 3.50 36.09
C GLU A 67 -21.00 2.77 35.34
N HIS A 68 -21.99 2.24 36.06
CA HIS A 68 -23.13 1.55 35.47
C HIS A 68 -24.04 2.48 34.65
N LEU A 69 -24.31 3.69 35.13
CA LEU A 69 -25.08 4.68 34.38
C LEU A 69 -24.36 5.07 33.10
N TRP A 70 -23.04 5.24 33.16
CA TRP A 70 -22.23 5.56 31.99
C TRP A 70 -22.22 4.42 30.97
N GLU A 71 -22.15 3.16 31.42
CA GLU A 71 -22.31 1.99 30.54
C GLU A 71 -23.68 1.97 29.84
N LEU A 72 -24.76 2.31 30.56
CA LEU A 72 -26.08 2.42 29.96
C LEU A 72 -26.16 3.54 28.92
N VAL A 73 -25.54 4.70 29.19
CA VAL A 73 -25.46 5.81 28.23
C VAL A 73 -24.67 5.39 26.99
N ASP A 74 -23.49 4.80 27.17
CA ASP A 74 -22.63 4.35 26.06
C ASP A 74 -23.33 3.27 25.22
N LYS A 75 -24.10 2.37 25.85
CA LYS A 75 -24.81 1.29 25.17
C LYS A 75 -26.10 1.73 24.46
N PHE A 76 -26.85 2.68 25.01
CA PHE A 76 -28.21 3.00 24.52
C PHE A 76 -28.37 4.39 23.91
N LEU A 77 -27.46 5.33 24.19
CA LEU A 77 -27.54 6.73 23.76
C LEU A 77 -26.37 7.14 22.87
N VAL A 78 -25.30 6.34 22.79
CA VAL A 78 -24.14 6.60 21.95
C VAL A 78 -24.11 5.58 20.83
N SER A 79 -23.92 6.08 19.59
CA SER A 79 -23.62 5.23 18.45
C SER A 79 -22.12 5.29 18.20
N THR A 80 -21.46 4.13 18.06
CA THR A 80 -20.02 4.05 17.82
C THR A 80 -19.71 3.21 16.59
N VAL A 81 -18.80 3.68 15.76
CA VAL A 81 -18.21 2.92 14.67
C VAL A 81 -16.76 2.62 15.02
N TYR A 82 -16.40 1.34 14.97
CA TYR A 82 -15.05 0.85 15.19
C TYR A 82 -14.38 0.63 13.84
N VAL A 83 -13.13 1.09 13.72
CA VAL A 83 -12.32 0.95 12.51
C VAL A 83 -11.07 0.14 12.87
N SER A 84 -10.93 -1.00 12.19
CA SER A 84 -9.77 -1.89 12.34
C SER A 84 -8.51 -1.25 11.76
N CYS A 85 -7.36 -1.40 12.42
CA CYS A 85 -6.09 -0.89 11.93
C CYS A 85 -5.55 -1.63 10.70
N VAL A 86 -6.08 -2.82 10.38
CA VAL A 86 -5.67 -3.61 9.21
C VAL A 86 -6.36 -3.12 7.93
N ASP A 87 -7.42 -2.32 8.06
CA ASP A 87 -8.24 -1.86 6.95
C ASP A 87 -7.78 -0.49 6.43
N GLU A 88 -7.90 -0.24 5.12
CA GLU A 88 -7.63 1.05 4.49
C GLU A 88 -8.53 2.16 5.06
N ALA A 89 -9.70 1.79 5.59
CA ALA A 89 -10.57 2.72 6.32
C ALA A 89 -9.85 3.42 7.50
N TYR A 90 -8.87 2.78 8.14
CA TYR A 90 -8.03 3.41 9.18
C TYR A 90 -7.22 4.56 8.60
N ASP A 91 -6.58 4.33 7.45
CA ASP A 91 -5.73 5.32 6.78
C ASP A 91 -6.56 6.51 6.27
N MET A 92 -7.76 6.25 5.75
CA MET A 92 -8.70 7.30 5.36
C MET A 92 -9.07 8.20 6.54
N LEU A 93 -9.38 7.59 7.68
CA LEU A 93 -9.81 8.32 8.87
C LEU A 93 -8.68 9.11 9.52
N ILE A 94 -7.48 8.52 9.68
CA ILE A 94 -6.35 9.21 10.32
C ILE A 94 -5.85 10.38 9.45
N THR A 95 -5.79 10.19 8.14
CA THR A 95 -5.39 11.22 7.17
C THR A 95 -6.37 12.40 7.19
N TRP A 96 -7.67 12.11 7.32
CA TRP A 96 -8.67 13.14 7.52
C TRP A 96 -8.50 13.83 8.88
N ALA A 97 -8.35 13.07 9.97
CA ALA A 97 -8.21 13.60 11.33
C ALA A 97 -7.02 14.57 11.47
N GLU A 98 -5.92 14.32 10.79
CA GLU A 98 -4.73 15.19 10.79
C GLU A 98 -4.93 16.54 10.13
N SER A 99 -5.80 16.59 9.12
CA SER A 99 -6.19 17.86 8.50
C SER A 99 -7.05 18.72 9.43
N GLN A 100 -7.66 18.11 10.46
CA GLN A 100 -8.58 18.79 11.36
C GLN A 100 -7.87 19.63 12.43
N LYS A 101 -8.53 20.71 12.83
CA LYS A 101 -8.01 21.66 13.83
C LYS A 101 -7.84 21.01 15.21
N PHE A 102 -8.76 20.12 15.62
CA PHE A 102 -8.72 19.50 16.95
C PHE A 102 -7.45 18.66 17.18
N THR A 103 -6.83 18.16 16.11
CA THR A 103 -5.56 17.41 16.18
C THR A 103 -4.38 18.32 16.46
N ARG A 104 -4.41 19.57 15.98
CA ARG A 104 -3.34 20.56 16.22
C ARG A 104 -3.33 21.04 17.67
N ASP A 105 -4.51 21.07 18.28
CA ASP A 105 -4.71 21.50 19.67
C ASP A 105 -4.60 20.33 20.67
N ALA A 106 -4.29 19.12 20.20
CA ALA A 106 -4.15 17.93 21.04
C ALA A 106 -2.99 18.08 22.04
N CYS A 107 -3.23 17.76 23.31
CA CYS A 107 -2.19 17.80 24.34
C CYS A 107 -1.10 16.73 24.16
N SER A 108 -1.39 15.67 23.40
CA SER A 108 -0.45 14.59 23.09
C SER A 108 -0.59 14.20 21.63
N SER A 109 0.53 14.22 20.91
CA SER A 109 0.58 13.91 19.48
C SER A 109 1.73 12.95 19.19
N ILE A 110 1.52 12.03 18.26
CA ILE A 110 2.59 11.19 17.69
C ILE A 110 3.20 11.91 16.50
N ALA A 111 4.51 12.08 16.53
CA ALA A 111 5.27 12.62 15.41
C ALA A 111 5.69 11.48 14.47
N THR A 112 5.41 11.63 13.19
CA THR A 112 5.82 10.70 12.13
C THR A 112 6.59 11.46 11.07
N VAL A 113 7.62 10.84 10.51
CA VAL A 113 8.45 11.45 9.46
C VAL A 113 8.01 10.89 8.10
N ASP A 114 7.94 11.73 7.07
CA ASP A 114 7.62 11.37 5.67
C ASP A 114 8.65 10.44 4.98
N CYS A 115 9.42 9.66 5.75
CA CYS A 115 10.36 8.71 5.23
C CYS A 115 10.17 7.38 5.94
N THR A 116 9.58 6.43 5.21
CA THR A 116 9.83 4.99 5.34
C THR A 116 10.09 4.55 6.78
N ASN A 117 9.07 4.61 7.62
CA ASN A 117 9.12 3.88 8.88
C ASN A 117 8.83 2.39 8.56
N PRO A 118 9.71 1.44 8.92
CA PRO A 118 9.46 0.00 8.79
C PRO A 118 8.24 -0.48 9.58
N TRP A 119 7.62 0.37 10.41
CA TRP A 119 6.44 0.04 11.22
C TRP A 119 5.22 0.99 11.06
N GLY A 120 5.23 1.97 10.12
CA GLY A 120 4.16 2.98 10.00
C GLY A 120 3.13 2.74 8.88
N TRP A 121 1.85 2.94 9.20
CA TRP A 121 0.64 2.85 8.37
C TRP A 121 0.69 3.62 7.03
N TYR A 122 -0.13 3.21 6.06
CA TYR A 122 -0.10 3.66 4.67
C TYR A 122 -0.67 5.08 4.54
N ARG A 123 0.22 6.08 4.49
CA ARG A 123 -0.17 7.47 4.27
C ARG A 123 0.06 7.86 2.81
N PRO A 124 -0.99 8.32 2.09
CA PRO A 124 -0.81 9.00 0.83
C PRO A 124 0.08 10.21 1.07
N TRP A 125 1.18 10.31 0.30
CA TRP A 125 2.16 11.40 0.33
C TRP A 125 1.50 12.78 0.29
N GLN A 126 1.12 13.34 1.44
CA GLN A 126 0.20 14.49 1.44
C GLN A 126 0.92 15.78 1.09
N HIS A 127 2.24 15.89 1.29
CA HIS A 127 2.95 17.14 1.03
C HIS A 127 4.40 16.94 0.56
N MET A 128 4.60 16.38 -0.64
CA MET A 128 5.59 17.00 -1.52
C MET A 128 4.91 18.21 -2.18
N ARG A 129 4.67 19.27 -1.39
CA ARG A 129 4.90 20.59 -1.98
C ARG A 129 6.34 20.54 -2.43
N THR A 130 6.59 20.93 -3.68
CA THR A 130 7.93 21.26 -4.17
C THR A 130 8.77 21.74 -3.00
N ILE A 131 9.78 20.96 -2.64
CA ILE A 131 10.77 21.37 -1.66
C ILE A 131 11.20 22.76 -2.15
N PRO A 132 10.89 23.85 -1.43
CA PRO A 132 11.40 25.15 -1.82
C PRO A 132 12.91 24.98 -1.90
N ASP A 133 13.51 25.35 -3.03
CA ASP A 133 14.95 25.22 -3.26
C ASP A 133 15.72 25.57 -1.98
N GLY A 134 16.24 24.54 -1.29
CA GLY A 134 16.98 24.69 -0.03
C GLY A 134 16.47 23.93 1.21
N ALA A 135 15.28 23.33 1.23
CA ALA A 135 14.80 22.59 2.43
C ALA A 135 15.19 21.10 2.41
N SER A 136 16.34 20.76 2.99
CA SER A 136 16.85 19.38 3.15
C SER A 136 16.20 18.59 4.29
N GLN A 137 14.96 18.92 4.70
CA GLN A 137 14.32 18.30 5.86
C GLN A 137 13.09 17.47 5.50
N LYS A 138 13.06 16.25 6.04
CA LYS A 138 11.91 15.35 5.99
C LYS A 138 10.76 16.00 6.78
N SER A 139 9.58 16.15 6.17
CA SER A 139 8.40 16.71 6.84
C SER A 139 7.97 15.83 8.00
N LEU A 140 7.65 16.48 9.13
CA LEU A 140 7.06 15.85 10.31
C LEU A 140 5.54 16.04 10.26
N HIS A 141 4.81 14.94 10.42
CA HIS A 141 3.36 14.94 10.61
C HIS A 141 3.04 14.61 12.05
N TYR A 142 2.05 15.32 12.59
CA TYR A 142 1.58 15.13 13.95
C TYR A 142 0.17 14.58 13.89
N ALA A 143 -0.01 13.36 14.39
CA ALA A 143 -1.31 12.73 14.56
C ALA A 143 -1.71 12.77 16.03
N PRO A 144 -3.00 12.75 16.36
CA PRO A 144 -3.42 12.69 17.75
C PRO A 144 -2.96 11.35 18.36
N TRP A 145 -2.34 11.42 19.54
CA TRP A 145 -1.96 10.22 20.30
C TRP A 145 -3.17 9.63 21.05
N ASN A 146 -2.97 8.51 21.77
CA ASN A 146 -3.96 7.83 22.59
C ASN A 146 -4.81 8.83 23.41
N GLY A 147 -6.13 8.78 23.24
CA GLY A 147 -7.04 9.74 23.87
C GLY A 147 -8.44 9.80 23.26
N ARG A 148 -9.26 10.69 23.83
CA ARG A 148 -10.60 11.06 23.35
C ARG A 148 -10.59 12.52 22.90
N PHE A 149 -10.99 12.77 21.67
CA PHE A 149 -10.99 14.07 21.03
C PHE A 149 -12.41 14.44 20.63
N TYR A 150 -12.88 15.60 21.08
CA TYR A 150 -14.23 16.08 20.83
C TYR A 150 -14.20 17.11 19.70
N PHE A 151 -15.10 16.97 18.74
CA PHE A 151 -15.24 17.94 17.66
C PHE A 151 -16.69 18.04 17.17
N TRP A 152 -17.03 19.17 16.58
CA TRP A 152 -18.34 19.41 16.00
C TRP A 152 -18.33 19.10 14.50
N HIS A 153 -19.32 18.33 14.04
CA HIS A 153 -19.53 18.04 12.63
C HIS A 153 -21.02 18.13 12.30
N LYS A 154 -21.40 19.00 11.35
CA LYS A 154 -22.81 19.23 10.93
C LYS A 154 -23.78 19.37 12.13
N HIS A 155 -23.41 20.16 13.14
CA HIS A 155 -24.17 20.39 14.38
C HIS A 155 -24.27 19.20 15.35
N HIS A 156 -23.53 18.12 15.13
CA HIS A 156 -23.42 16.99 16.05
C HIS A 156 -22.06 16.98 16.75
N LEU A 157 -22.07 16.70 18.06
CA LEU A 157 -20.85 16.48 18.82
C LEU A 157 -20.38 15.05 18.60
N LEU A 158 -19.18 14.91 18.04
CA LEU A 158 -18.52 13.65 17.77
C LEU A 158 -17.31 13.49 18.68
N VAL A 159 -17.01 12.23 18.99
CA VAL A 159 -15.86 11.81 19.78
C VAL A 159 -15.01 10.90 18.93
N PHE A 160 -13.84 11.37 18.52
CA PHE A 160 -12.79 10.53 17.95
C PHE A 160 -11.97 9.95 19.09
N ARG A 161 -11.87 8.62 19.17
CA ARG A 161 -11.10 7.92 20.20
C ARG A 161 -10.07 7.03 19.53
N ARG A 162 -8.82 7.19 19.95
CA ARG A 162 -7.70 6.31 19.59
C ARG A 162 -7.25 5.61 20.85
N MET A 163 -7.27 4.28 20.86
CA MET A 163 -6.78 3.47 21.97
C MET A 163 -5.74 2.48 21.47
N GLN A 164 -4.73 2.22 22.30
CA GLN A 164 -3.80 1.13 22.08
C GLN A 164 -4.24 -0.03 22.97
N SER A 165 -4.48 -1.19 22.39
CA SER A 165 -4.83 -2.38 23.16
C SER A 165 -3.59 -2.85 23.95
N PRO A 166 -3.70 -3.09 25.26
CA PRO A 166 -2.59 -3.63 26.04
C PRO A 166 -2.39 -5.12 25.69
N GLY A 167 -1.38 -5.43 24.86
CA GLY A 167 -0.99 -6.80 24.48
C GLY A 167 0.36 -6.85 23.76
N GLU A 168 0.91 -8.06 23.54
CA GLU A 168 2.20 -8.27 22.84
C GLU A 168 2.18 -7.74 21.40
N SER A 169 1.01 -7.80 20.75
CA SER A 169 0.75 -7.09 19.50
C SER A 169 0.10 -5.76 19.87
N GLN A 170 0.84 -4.65 19.71
CA GLN A 170 0.37 -3.28 19.93
C GLN A 170 -0.72 -2.87 18.92
N SER A 171 -1.88 -3.54 18.95
CA SER A 171 -2.98 -3.24 18.04
C SER A 171 -3.62 -1.92 18.45
N GLU A 172 -3.61 -0.96 17.54
CA GLU A 172 -4.35 0.29 17.69
C GLU A 172 -5.81 0.06 17.26
N GLU A 173 -6.74 0.62 18.02
CA GLU A 173 -8.15 0.64 17.71
C GLU A 173 -8.62 2.09 17.59
N LEU A 174 -9.25 2.42 16.46
CA LEU A 174 -9.91 3.71 16.25
C LEU A 174 -11.42 3.54 16.40
N SER A 175 -12.05 4.46 17.11
CA SER A 175 -13.50 4.55 17.19
C SER A 175 -13.98 5.99 17.04
N ILE A 176 -15.10 6.15 16.34
CA ILE A 176 -15.81 7.42 16.26
C ILE A 176 -17.18 7.22 16.88
N SER A 177 -17.49 8.02 17.89
CA SER A 177 -18.77 7.99 18.59
C SER A 177 -19.56 9.27 18.35
N CYS A 178 -20.88 9.14 18.24
CA CYS A 178 -21.81 10.26 18.18
C CYS A 178 -22.86 10.11 19.29
N PHE A 179 -23.23 11.23 19.92
CA PHE A 179 -24.38 11.23 20.82
C PHE A 179 -25.68 11.17 20.00
N GLY A 180 -26.46 10.11 20.21
CA GLY A 180 -27.67 9.80 19.46
C GLY A 180 -27.72 8.35 18.98
N ARG A 181 -28.92 7.88 18.60
CA ARG A 181 -29.16 6.50 18.12
C ARG A 181 -28.92 6.31 16.61
N SER A 182 -28.65 7.38 15.87
CA SER A 182 -28.48 7.32 14.42
C SER A 182 -27.01 7.26 14.04
N THR A 183 -26.62 6.21 13.34
CA THR A 183 -25.26 6.06 12.77
C THR A 183 -25.10 6.83 11.45
N ARG A 184 -26.14 7.51 10.95
CA ARG A 184 -26.11 8.15 9.62
C ARG A 184 -24.99 9.18 9.51
N ILE A 185 -24.81 10.00 10.54
CA ILE A 185 -23.78 11.06 10.56
C ILE A 185 -22.37 10.46 10.58
N LEU A 186 -22.17 9.33 11.27
CA LEU A 186 -20.89 8.62 11.27
C LEU A 186 -20.55 8.06 9.89
N LYS A 187 -21.55 7.51 9.18
CA LYS A 187 -21.37 7.02 7.80
C LYS A 187 -21.09 8.16 6.82
N GLU A 188 -21.79 9.28 6.96
CA GLU A 188 -21.53 10.49 6.17
C GLU A 188 -20.11 11.03 6.41
N LEU A 189 -19.63 11.03 7.66
CA LEU A 189 -18.25 11.41 7.97
C LEU A 189 -17.24 10.47 7.31
N LEU A 190 -17.43 9.15 7.41
CA LEU A 190 -16.54 8.18 6.79
C LEU A 190 -16.51 8.33 5.27
N GLU A 191 -17.65 8.67 4.66
CA GLU A 191 -17.73 8.97 3.23
C GLU A 191 -16.93 10.24 2.86
N GLU A 192 -16.97 11.27 3.70
CA GLU A 192 -16.11 12.45 3.54
C GLU A 192 -14.63 12.13 3.72
N CYS A 193 -14.27 11.28 4.69
CA CYS A 193 -12.90 10.79 4.88
C CYS A 193 -12.43 10.05 3.62
N ARG A 194 -13.28 9.19 3.05
CA ARG A 194 -13.02 8.45 1.81
C ARG A 194 -12.79 9.40 0.64
N HIS A 195 -13.66 10.39 0.44
CA HIS A 195 -13.49 11.38 -0.64
C HIS A 195 -12.21 12.21 -0.49
N HIS A 196 -11.90 12.66 0.72
CA HIS A 196 -10.66 13.38 1.01
C HIS A 196 -9.44 12.51 0.70
N TYR A 197 -9.46 11.25 1.13
CA TYR A 197 -8.39 10.29 0.89
C TYR A 197 -8.19 10.01 -0.60
N LEU A 198 -9.26 9.69 -1.33
CA LEU A 198 -9.19 9.42 -2.76
C LEU A 198 -8.69 10.63 -3.56
N GLY A 199 -9.04 11.86 -3.17
CA GLY A 199 -8.49 13.07 -3.79
C GLY A 199 -6.95 13.18 -3.67
N LEU A 200 -6.36 12.58 -2.64
CA LEU A 200 -4.91 12.57 -2.41
C LEU A 200 -4.20 11.43 -3.12
N VAL A 201 -4.92 10.33 -3.37
CA VAL A 201 -4.41 9.12 -4.03
C VAL A 201 -4.64 9.15 -5.55
N GLN A 202 -5.61 9.92 -6.06
CA GLN A 202 -6.03 9.93 -7.47
C GLN A 202 -4.88 10.11 -8.49
N ASN A 203 -3.81 10.82 -8.11
CA ASN A 203 -2.64 11.06 -8.96
C ASN A 203 -1.42 10.21 -8.57
N LYS A 204 -1.63 9.13 -7.85
CA LYS A 204 -0.58 8.27 -7.30
C LYS A 204 -0.85 6.81 -7.66
N THR A 205 0.23 6.04 -7.71
CA THR A 205 0.22 4.61 -7.97
C THR A 205 1.08 3.95 -6.91
N SER A 206 0.55 2.92 -6.28
CA SER A 206 1.24 2.18 -5.23
C SER A 206 1.93 0.95 -5.79
N ILE A 207 3.19 0.78 -5.39
CA ILE A 207 4.07 -0.27 -5.89
C ILE A 207 4.50 -1.13 -4.71
N PHE A 208 3.99 -2.35 -4.65
CA PHE A 208 4.31 -3.35 -3.65
C PHE A 208 5.51 -4.18 -4.12
N GLU A 209 6.53 -4.27 -3.28
CA GLU A 209 7.69 -5.15 -3.46
C GLU A 209 7.63 -6.27 -2.42
N HIS A 210 8.24 -7.42 -2.64
CA HIS A 210 8.22 -8.51 -1.65
C HIS A 210 9.45 -8.52 -0.74
N GLN A 211 9.29 -9.13 0.45
CA GLN A 211 10.37 -9.52 1.36
C GLN A 211 10.14 -10.95 1.85
N GLY A 212 10.72 -11.94 1.15
CA GLY A 212 10.43 -13.34 1.47
C GLY A 212 8.97 -13.65 1.15
N ASP A 213 8.22 -14.13 2.14
CA ASP A 213 6.84 -14.58 2.02
C ASP A 213 5.77 -13.48 2.12
N LYS A 214 6.17 -12.21 2.36
CA LYS A 214 5.23 -11.10 2.59
C LYS A 214 5.46 -9.91 1.67
N TRP A 215 4.35 -9.23 1.35
CA TRP A 215 4.38 -7.93 0.68
C TRP A 215 4.91 -6.84 1.60
N LYS A 216 5.97 -6.13 1.17
CA LYS A 216 6.44 -4.91 1.82
C LYS A 216 5.42 -3.81 1.64
N ARG A 217 5.52 -2.79 2.51
CA ARG A 217 4.76 -1.57 2.33
C ARG A 217 5.02 -0.95 0.95
N PRO A 218 3.96 -0.45 0.31
CA PRO A 218 4.07 0.06 -1.04
C PRO A 218 4.88 1.34 -1.11
N ARG A 219 5.66 1.47 -2.17
CA ARG A 219 6.25 2.73 -2.60
C ARG A 219 5.23 3.45 -3.47
N VAL A 220 4.80 4.61 -3.03
CA VAL A 220 3.86 5.44 -3.79
C VAL A 220 4.63 6.33 -4.75
N ARG A 221 4.27 6.30 -6.02
CA ARG A 221 4.81 7.20 -7.06
C ARG A 221 3.69 8.02 -7.68
N ASN A 222 4.02 9.18 -8.23
CA ASN A 222 3.06 9.93 -9.03
C ASN A 222 2.69 9.12 -10.28
N LYS A 223 1.40 9.15 -10.64
CA LYS A 223 0.86 8.52 -11.84
C LYS A 223 1.64 9.01 -13.05
N ARG A 224 2.25 8.07 -13.78
CA ARG A 224 2.95 8.37 -15.03
C ARG A 224 1.93 8.45 -16.16
N LYS A 225 1.67 9.66 -16.67
CA LYS A 225 0.71 9.89 -17.76
C LYS A 225 1.04 9.01 -18.98
N MET A 226 0.03 8.33 -19.52
CA MET A 226 0.15 7.42 -20.66
C MET A 226 0.85 8.02 -21.90
N PRO A 227 0.66 9.30 -22.28
CA PRO A 227 1.36 9.91 -23.41
C PRO A 227 2.90 10.00 -23.24
N THR A 228 3.42 9.90 -22.02
CA THR A 228 4.87 9.94 -21.76
C THR A 228 5.59 8.65 -22.12
N VAL A 229 4.84 7.55 -22.32
CA VAL A 229 5.38 6.29 -22.81
C VAL A 229 5.16 6.23 -24.31
N ILE A 230 6.28 6.22 -25.03
CA ILE A 230 6.34 6.22 -26.48
C ILE A 230 6.41 4.78 -26.96
N LEU A 231 5.36 4.38 -27.68
CA LEU A 231 5.18 3.07 -28.31
C LEU A 231 4.43 3.33 -29.62
N ASP A 232 4.40 2.35 -30.53
CA ASP A 232 3.51 2.45 -31.67
C ASP A 232 2.05 2.63 -31.22
N GLU A 233 1.37 3.62 -31.81
CA GLU A 233 0.02 4.03 -31.42
C GLU A 233 -1.01 2.92 -31.70
N THR A 234 -0.75 2.08 -32.72
CA THR A 234 -1.63 0.95 -33.03
C THR A 234 -1.60 -0.12 -31.94
N VAL A 235 -0.39 -0.50 -31.50
CA VAL A 235 -0.18 -1.47 -30.42
C VAL A 235 -0.68 -0.91 -29.09
N LYS A 236 -0.40 0.37 -28.82
CA LYS A 236 -0.83 1.05 -27.61
C LYS A 236 -2.35 1.11 -27.48
N SER A 237 -3.04 1.51 -28.55
CA SER A 237 -4.52 1.57 -28.56
C SER A 237 -5.16 0.19 -28.44
N LEU A 238 -4.60 -0.83 -29.10
CA LEU A 238 -5.05 -2.21 -28.96
C LEU A 238 -4.93 -2.70 -27.50
N LEU A 239 -3.78 -2.45 -26.87
CA LEU A 239 -3.53 -2.84 -25.49
C LEU A 239 -4.46 -2.12 -24.51
N LEU A 240 -4.68 -0.82 -24.69
CA LEU A 240 -5.60 -0.06 -23.83
C LEU A 240 -7.05 -0.51 -23.98
N ARG A 241 -7.46 -0.86 -25.21
CA ARG A 241 -8.78 -1.42 -25.46
C ARG A 241 -8.93 -2.77 -24.76
N ASP A 242 -7.96 -3.68 -24.92
CA ASP A 242 -7.99 -5.01 -24.31
C ASP A 242 -8.08 -4.94 -22.78
N LEU A 243 -7.30 -4.04 -22.16
CA LEU A 243 -7.38 -3.81 -20.72
C LEU A 243 -8.71 -3.16 -20.30
N SER A 244 -9.22 -2.20 -21.07
CA SER A 244 -10.51 -1.58 -20.78
C SER A 244 -11.65 -2.59 -20.85
N ASP A 245 -11.62 -3.50 -21.82
CA ASP A 245 -12.60 -4.58 -21.97
C ASP A 245 -12.48 -5.58 -20.80
N PHE A 246 -11.26 -5.87 -20.36
CA PHE A 246 -11.02 -6.73 -19.19
C PHE A 246 -11.55 -6.11 -17.89
N PHE A 247 -11.29 -4.82 -17.64
CA PHE A 247 -11.72 -4.13 -16.42
C PHE A 247 -13.18 -3.65 -16.43
N GLU A 248 -13.94 -3.94 -17.49
CA GLU A 248 -15.34 -3.59 -17.54
C GLU A 248 -16.12 -4.33 -16.43
N PRO A 249 -17.03 -3.66 -15.67
CA PRO A 249 -17.77 -4.29 -14.59
C PRO A 249 -18.60 -5.53 -15.00
N THR A 250 -18.92 -5.66 -16.28
CA THR A 250 -19.68 -6.77 -16.87
C THR A 250 -18.79 -7.98 -17.20
N ALA A 251 -17.47 -7.79 -17.32
CA ALA A 251 -16.54 -8.81 -17.76
C ALA A 251 -16.51 -10.05 -16.82
N PRO A 252 -16.41 -9.93 -15.48
CA PRO A 252 -16.35 -11.10 -14.60
C PRO A 252 -17.52 -12.07 -14.79
N GLY A 253 -18.74 -11.53 -15.00
CA GLY A 253 -19.92 -12.35 -15.30
C GLY A 253 -19.81 -13.09 -16.63
N TRP A 254 -19.32 -12.42 -17.68
CA TRP A 254 -19.12 -13.03 -18.99
C TRP A 254 -18.15 -14.21 -18.97
N TYR A 255 -17.05 -14.10 -18.20
CA TYR A 255 -16.05 -15.15 -17.99
C TYR A 255 -16.65 -16.32 -17.19
N SER A 256 -17.32 -16.01 -16.08
CA SER A 256 -17.96 -17.00 -15.21
C SER A 256 -19.03 -17.82 -15.92
N ASP A 257 -19.91 -17.18 -16.70
CA ASP A 257 -20.97 -17.83 -17.49
C ASP A 257 -20.42 -18.85 -18.51
N ARG A 258 -19.16 -18.69 -18.91
CA ARG A 258 -18.47 -19.56 -19.88
C ARG A 258 -17.51 -20.54 -19.23
N GLY A 259 -17.32 -20.48 -17.91
CA GLY A 259 -16.34 -21.29 -17.20
C GLY A 259 -14.90 -21.01 -17.62
N ILE A 260 -14.61 -19.81 -18.12
CA ILE A 260 -13.25 -19.39 -18.48
C ILE A 260 -12.66 -18.66 -17.26
N PRO A 261 -11.46 -19.03 -16.78
CA PRO A 261 -10.81 -18.32 -15.69
C PRO A 261 -10.66 -16.82 -16.00
N TYR A 262 -11.04 -15.96 -15.07
CA TYR A 262 -10.97 -14.51 -15.24
C TYR A 262 -9.53 -14.01 -15.00
N GLN A 263 -8.64 -14.28 -15.95
CA GLN A 263 -7.23 -13.87 -15.92
C GLN A 263 -6.79 -13.34 -17.28
N ARG A 264 -5.82 -12.42 -17.27
CA ARG A 264 -5.23 -11.88 -18.49
C ARG A 264 -3.72 -11.78 -18.37
N GLY A 265 -2.99 -12.39 -19.29
CA GLY A 265 -1.54 -12.41 -19.30
C GLY A 265 -0.92 -11.66 -20.47
N TYR A 266 0.08 -10.82 -20.19
CA TYR A 266 0.84 -10.07 -21.17
C TYR A 266 2.33 -10.43 -21.11
N LEU A 267 2.95 -10.64 -22.27
CA LEU A 267 4.39 -10.80 -22.39
C LEU A 267 4.99 -9.63 -23.16
N TRP A 268 5.85 -8.87 -22.49
CA TRP A 268 6.58 -7.75 -23.06
C TRP A 268 8.04 -8.11 -23.25
N TYR A 269 8.49 -8.13 -24.49
CA TYR A 269 9.84 -8.57 -24.83
C TYR A 269 10.55 -7.55 -25.71
N GLY A 270 11.88 -7.51 -25.62
CA GLY A 270 12.72 -6.63 -26.44
C GLY A 270 13.93 -6.11 -25.68
N PRO A 271 14.82 -5.34 -26.33
CA PRO A 271 16.07 -4.88 -25.73
C PRO A 271 15.87 -4.10 -24.42
N PRO A 272 16.88 -4.05 -23.54
CA PRO A 272 16.84 -3.23 -22.33
C PRO A 272 16.72 -1.74 -22.69
N GLY A 273 16.12 -0.94 -21.79
CA GLY A 273 15.98 0.51 -21.99
C GLY A 273 14.88 0.95 -22.97
N THR A 274 14.01 0.03 -23.39
CA THR A 274 12.88 0.31 -24.32
C THR A 274 11.59 0.73 -23.64
N GLY A 275 11.54 0.73 -22.30
CA GLY A 275 10.40 1.26 -21.54
C GLY A 275 9.35 0.22 -21.12
N LYS A 276 9.67 -1.07 -21.11
CA LYS A 276 8.81 -2.16 -20.60
C LYS A 276 8.24 -1.85 -19.21
N SER A 277 9.06 -1.75 -18.17
CA SER A 277 8.60 -1.40 -16.81
C SER A 277 8.01 0.01 -16.69
N SER A 278 8.33 0.91 -17.64
CA SER A 278 7.71 2.24 -17.69
C SER A 278 6.26 2.18 -18.16
N LEU A 279 5.94 1.27 -19.09
CA LEU A 279 4.58 1.07 -19.58
C LEU A 279 3.66 0.48 -18.51
N SER A 280 4.13 -0.48 -17.70
CA SER A 280 3.34 -1.06 -16.61
C SER A 280 2.93 -0.01 -15.57
N LEU A 281 3.87 0.87 -15.20
CA LEU A 281 3.59 2.00 -14.32
C LEU A 281 2.53 2.95 -14.90
N SER A 282 2.58 3.22 -16.20
CA SER A 282 1.60 4.07 -16.87
C SER A 282 0.22 3.42 -16.97
N ILE A 283 0.16 2.11 -17.25
CA ILE A 283 -1.09 1.36 -17.30
C ILE A 283 -1.75 1.31 -15.93
N ALA A 284 -0.99 0.95 -14.89
CA ALA A 284 -1.51 0.90 -13.53
C ALA A 284 -2.06 2.27 -13.10
N GLY A 285 -1.32 3.34 -13.39
CA GLY A 285 -1.81 4.69 -13.17
C GLY A 285 -3.07 5.01 -13.97
N GLU A 286 -3.17 4.59 -15.23
CA GLU A 286 -4.34 4.86 -16.07
C GLU A 286 -5.62 4.23 -15.53
N PHE A 287 -5.54 2.97 -15.11
CA PHE A 287 -6.68 2.21 -14.57
C PHE A 287 -6.84 2.32 -13.04
N GLY A 288 -5.97 3.07 -12.35
CA GLY A 288 -6.03 3.22 -10.90
C GLY A 288 -5.70 1.94 -10.13
N LEU A 289 -4.84 1.09 -10.69
CA LEU A 289 -4.46 -0.20 -10.13
C LEU A 289 -3.19 -0.09 -9.29
N ASP A 290 -3.09 -0.96 -8.30
CA ASP A 290 -1.87 -1.21 -7.57
C ASP A 290 -0.96 -2.20 -8.30
N ILE A 291 0.35 -1.98 -8.22
CA ILE A 291 1.37 -2.81 -8.87
C ILE A 291 2.06 -3.69 -7.84
N TYR A 292 2.13 -4.98 -8.12
CA TYR A 292 2.83 -5.97 -7.32
C TYR A 292 4.04 -6.48 -8.10
N VAL A 293 5.23 -6.04 -7.72
CA VAL A 293 6.49 -6.37 -8.40
C VAL A 293 7.10 -7.60 -7.75
N VAL A 294 7.25 -8.67 -8.53
CA VAL A 294 7.90 -9.91 -8.11
C VAL A 294 9.21 -10.08 -8.86
N ASN A 295 10.30 -10.02 -8.11
CA ASN A 295 11.61 -10.45 -8.59
C ASN A 295 11.79 -11.95 -8.31
N LEU A 296 11.87 -12.76 -9.35
CA LEU A 296 12.00 -14.22 -9.26
C LEU A 296 13.39 -14.68 -8.78
N SER A 297 14.42 -13.83 -8.88
CA SER A 297 15.78 -14.20 -8.51
C SER A 297 16.03 -14.28 -7.00
N SER A 298 15.12 -13.71 -6.19
CA SER A 298 15.29 -13.57 -4.74
C SER A 298 14.23 -14.28 -3.91
N ILE A 299 13.40 -15.11 -4.55
CA ILE A 299 12.24 -15.76 -3.93
C ILE A 299 12.31 -17.29 -4.08
N ASP A 300 11.75 -17.99 -3.10
CA ASP A 300 11.64 -19.45 -3.08
C ASP A 300 10.22 -19.89 -3.52
N ASP A 301 10.05 -21.16 -3.87
CA ASP A 301 8.78 -21.70 -4.38
C ASP A 301 7.58 -21.51 -3.44
N LYS A 302 7.79 -21.73 -2.14
CA LYS A 302 6.73 -21.60 -1.12
C LYS A 302 6.30 -20.15 -0.96
N ASP A 303 7.27 -19.25 -0.90
CA ASP A 303 7.05 -17.81 -0.73
C ASP A 303 6.24 -17.27 -1.92
N LEU A 304 6.55 -17.72 -3.15
CA LEU A 304 5.81 -17.31 -4.34
C LEU A 304 4.33 -17.70 -4.27
N SER A 305 4.01 -18.92 -3.84
CA SER A 305 2.63 -19.37 -3.69
C SER A 305 1.88 -18.57 -2.61
N THR A 306 2.54 -18.25 -1.50
CA THR A 306 1.96 -17.43 -0.43
C THR A 306 1.68 -16.01 -0.92
N LEU A 307 2.66 -15.36 -1.56
CA LEU A 307 2.50 -14.01 -2.10
C LEU A 307 1.33 -13.89 -3.06
N PHE A 308 1.19 -14.84 -3.99
CA PHE A 308 0.09 -14.83 -4.96
C PHE A 308 -1.28 -15.10 -4.33
N SER A 309 -1.32 -15.82 -3.20
CA SER A 309 -2.56 -16.05 -2.44
C SER A 309 -3.00 -14.82 -1.64
N GLU A 310 -2.06 -13.95 -1.25
CA GLU A 310 -2.32 -12.68 -0.54
C GLU A 310 -2.69 -11.51 -1.48
N LEU A 311 -2.62 -11.70 -2.80
CA LEU A 311 -2.94 -10.64 -3.76
C LEU A 311 -4.42 -10.25 -3.72
N PRO A 312 -4.74 -8.93 -3.70
CA PRO A 312 -6.12 -8.49 -3.82
C PRO A 312 -6.66 -8.68 -5.24
N PRO A 313 -7.99 -8.75 -5.41
CA PRO A 313 -8.62 -8.66 -6.73
C PRO A 313 -8.34 -7.28 -7.37
N GLN A 314 -8.39 -7.20 -8.70
CA GLN A 314 -8.15 -5.96 -9.46
C GLN A 314 -6.77 -5.33 -9.22
N CYS A 315 -5.71 -6.16 -9.27
CA CYS A 315 -4.33 -5.70 -9.22
C CYS A 315 -3.56 -6.01 -10.51
N LEU A 316 -2.41 -5.34 -10.67
CA LEU A 316 -1.45 -5.61 -11.73
C LEU A 316 -0.22 -6.29 -11.12
N VAL A 317 0.07 -7.51 -11.55
CA VAL A 317 1.27 -8.26 -11.14
C VAL A 317 2.34 -8.08 -12.21
N LEU A 318 3.52 -7.59 -11.83
CA LEU A 318 4.67 -7.41 -12.70
C LEU A 318 5.76 -8.42 -12.33
N LEU A 319 6.02 -9.37 -13.23
CA LEU A 319 7.17 -10.26 -13.15
C LEU A 319 8.29 -9.67 -14.00
N GLU A 320 9.34 -9.17 -13.34
CA GLU A 320 10.50 -8.60 -14.03
C GLU A 320 11.55 -9.67 -14.35
N ASP A 321 12.14 -9.57 -15.55
CA ASP A 321 13.27 -10.37 -16.02
C ASP A 321 13.08 -11.89 -15.84
N ILE A 322 11.97 -12.42 -16.36
CA ILE A 322 11.61 -13.84 -16.22
C ILE A 322 12.64 -14.80 -16.84
N ASP A 323 13.47 -14.33 -17.77
CA ASP A 323 14.57 -15.10 -18.38
C ASP A 323 15.76 -15.34 -17.42
N ALA A 324 15.92 -14.52 -16.37
CA ALA A 324 16.95 -14.72 -15.37
C ALA A 324 16.70 -15.98 -14.52
N ALA A 325 15.42 -16.34 -14.32
CA ALA A 325 15.03 -17.58 -13.64
C ALA A 325 15.27 -18.82 -14.53
N SER A 326 15.16 -18.67 -15.85
CA SER A 326 15.38 -19.76 -16.82
C SER A 326 16.87 -20.04 -17.07
N SER A 327 17.70 -19.00 -17.15
CA SER A 327 19.11 -19.10 -17.61
C SER A 327 20.05 -19.77 -16.59
N LYS A 328 19.85 -19.56 -15.28
CA LYS A 328 20.68 -20.19 -14.23
C LYS A 328 20.46 -21.70 -14.09
N ARG A 329 19.48 -22.24 -14.82
CA ARG A 329 19.15 -23.66 -14.85
C ARG A 329 20.10 -24.45 -15.74
N SER A 330 20.57 -23.86 -16.84
CA SER A 330 21.44 -24.53 -17.82
C SER A 330 22.85 -24.79 -17.30
N GLU A 331 23.34 -24.01 -16.32
CA GLU A 331 24.66 -24.20 -15.71
C GLU A 331 24.69 -25.34 -14.67
N VAL A 332 23.53 -25.79 -14.17
CA VAL A 332 23.44 -26.85 -13.14
C VAL A 332 23.30 -28.25 -13.75
N THR A 333 23.11 -28.35 -15.07
CA THR A 333 22.83 -29.63 -15.77
C THR A 333 24.02 -30.29 -16.46
N ASP A 334 25.26 -29.93 -16.14
CA ASP A 334 26.44 -30.75 -16.49
C ASP A 334 26.94 -31.54 -15.27
N PRO A 335 26.52 -32.80 -15.07
CA PRO A 335 27.17 -33.72 -14.14
C PRO A 335 28.36 -34.36 -14.86
N THR A 336 29.37 -33.58 -15.25
CA THR A 336 30.66 -34.18 -15.56
C THR A 336 31.35 -34.53 -14.25
N HIS A 337 31.17 -35.79 -13.86
CA HIS A 337 32.10 -36.63 -13.09
C HIS A 337 33.36 -35.91 -12.59
N ASP A 338 33.37 -35.51 -11.32
CA ASP A 338 34.60 -35.61 -10.52
C ASP A 338 34.25 -36.03 -9.09
N GLN A 339 34.32 -37.34 -8.88
CA GLN A 339 34.32 -37.96 -7.57
C GLN A 339 35.70 -37.77 -6.94
N ASN A 340 35.92 -36.64 -6.28
CA ASN A 340 36.79 -36.53 -5.11
C ASN A 340 36.84 -35.08 -4.65
N ASP A 341 36.12 -34.75 -3.58
CA ASP A 341 36.80 -34.16 -2.43
C ASP A 341 35.90 -34.15 -1.19
N ARG A 342 36.35 -34.89 -0.18
CA ARG A 342 35.84 -34.83 1.18
C ARG A 342 36.43 -33.60 1.87
N CYS A 343 35.75 -32.47 1.79
CA CYS A 343 35.96 -31.35 2.71
C CYS A 343 34.64 -30.65 2.99
N SER A 344 34.13 -30.89 4.21
CA SER A 344 32.96 -30.26 4.79
C SER A 344 33.25 -28.79 5.13
N SER A 345 33.00 -27.90 4.17
CA SER A 345 32.66 -26.50 4.45
C SER A 345 31.14 -26.38 4.48
N PRO A 346 30.51 -25.65 5.43
CA PRO A 346 29.08 -25.40 5.35
C PRO A 346 28.84 -24.49 4.15
N LYS A 347 28.51 -25.08 2.99
CA LYS A 347 27.94 -24.34 1.87
C LYS A 347 26.68 -23.67 2.43
N ASN A 348 26.64 -22.34 2.40
CA ASN A 348 25.41 -21.56 2.64
C ASN A 348 24.26 -22.28 1.94
N PRO A 349 23.07 -22.42 2.57
CA PRO A 349 21.96 -23.08 1.92
C PRO A 349 21.72 -22.36 0.60
N ILE A 350 21.97 -23.06 -0.50
CA ILE A 350 21.61 -22.60 -1.84
C ILE A 350 20.09 -22.49 -1.75
N ARG A 351 19.58 -21.26 -1.62
CA ARG A 351 18.13 -21.02 -1.70
C ARG A 351 17.66 -21.65 -3.00
N GLU A 352 16.76 -22.62 -2.89
CA GLU A 352 16.17 -23.29 -4.03
C GLU A 352 15.40 -22.24 -4.81
N MET A 353 16.01 -21.77 -5.90
CA MET A 353 15.39 -20.81 -6.81
C MET A 353 14.05 -21.34 -7.29
N VAL A 354 13.12 -20.42 -7.58
CA VAL A 354 11.78 -20.76 -8.07
C VAL A 354 11.85 -21.77 -9.22
N SER A 355 11.18 -22.91 -9.07
CA SER A 355 10.96 -23.85 -10.13
C SER A 355 9.95 -23.28 -11.12
N LEU A 356 10.25 -23.39 -12.41
CA LEU A 356 9.31 -23.02 -13.48
C LEU A 356 7.94 -23.68 -13.28
N SER A 357 7.91 -24.95 -12.85
CA SER A 357 6.66 -25.67 -12.58
C SER A 357 5.81 -24.99 -11.50
N THR A 358 6.46 -24.43 -10.48
CA THR A 358 5.80 -23.70 -9.41
C THR A 358 5.24 -22.38 -9.93
N LEU A 359 6.03 -21.61 -10.70
CA LEU A 359 5.55 -20.39 -11.34
C LEU A 359 4.33 -20.67 -12.25
N LEU A 360 4.38 -21.74 -13.04
CA LEU A 360 3.27 -22.15 -13.91
C LEU A 360 2.02 -22.53 -13.12
N ASN A 361 2.18 -23.25 -12.01
CA ASN A 361 1.08 -23.63 -11.14
C ASN A 361 0.48 -22.43 -10.39
N VAL A 362 1.29 -21.41 -10.08
CA VAL A 362 0.81 -20.19 -9.44
C VAL A 362 0.01 -19.31 -10.40
N ILE A 363 0.41 -19.26 -11.68
CA ILE A 363 -0.29 -18.48 -12.72
C ILE A 363 -1.62 -19.14 -13.09
N ASP A 364 -1.60 -20.45 -13.35
CA ASP A 364 -2.68 -21.17 -14.06
C ASP A 364 -3.13 -22.45 -13.32
N GLY A 365 -2.83 -22.55 -12.03
CA GLY A 365 -3.26 -23.66 -11.20
C GLY A 365 -4.74 -23.58 -10.86
N VAL A 366 -5.34 -24.73 -10.52
CA VAL A 366 -6.78 -24.86 -10.19
C VAL A 366 -7.21 -24.00 -9.00
N GLY A 367 -6.27 -23.61 -8.14
CA GLY A 367 -6.49 -22.71 -7.01
C GLY A 367 -5.95 -21.29 -7.20
N SER A 368 -5.60 -20.88 -8.42
CA SER A 368 -5.04 -19.54 -8.64
C SER A 368 -6.13 -18.48 -8.47
N PRO A 369 -5.86 -17.38 -7.74
CA PRO A 369 -6.85 -16.30 -7.60
C PRO A 369 -7.12 -15.60 -8.94
N GLU A 370 -8.38 -15.28 -9.19
CA GLU A 370 -8.85 -14.63 -10.41
C GLU A 370 -8.94 -13.10 -10.28
N GLY A 371 -9.16 -12.41 -11.40
CA GLY A 371 -9.44 -10.97 -11.46
C GLY A 371 -8.22 -10.06 -11.41
N ARG A 372 -7.08 -10.54 -11.91
CA ARG A 372 -5.81 -9.80 -11.97
C ARG A 372 -5.20 -9.84 -13.36
N VAL A 373 -4.39 -8.83 -13.65
CA VAL A 373 -3.59 -8.74 -14.88
C VAL A 373 -2.16 -9.11 -14.57
N LEU A 374 -1.61 -10.08 -15.30
CA LEU A 374 -0.22 -10.49 -15.20
C LEU A 374 0.59 -9.88 -16.35
N ILE A 375 1.69 -9.20 -16.03
CA ILE A 375 2.62 -8.65 -17.00
C ILE A 375 3.99 -9.25 -16.75
N MET A 376 4.52 -9.94 -17.74
CA MET A 376 5.86 -10.51 -17.73
C MET A 376 6.77 -9.70 -18.64
N THR A 377 7.95 -9.34 -18.16
CA THR A 377 8.98 -8.66 -18.97
C THR A 377 10.18 -9.57 -19.17
N THR A 378 10.72 -9.56 -20.39
CA THR A 378 11.95 -10.27 -20.74
C THR A 378 12.80 -9.46 -21.71
N ASN A 379 14.11 -9.64 -21.65
CA ASN A 379 15.02 -9.11 -22.68
C ASN A 379 15.33 -10.15 -23.77
N HIS A 380 15.15 -11.44 -23.45
CA HIS A 380 15.54 -12.59 -24.27
C HIS A 380 14.37 -13.57 -24.43
N PRO A 381 13.39 -13.28 -25.30
CA PRO A 381 12.24 -14.16 -25.50
C PRO A 381 12.62 -15.58 -25.92
N GLU A 382 13.77 -15.76 -26.57
CA GLU A 382 14.32 -17.06 -27.00
C GLU A 382 14.73 -17.99 -25.84
N ARG A 383 14.93 -17.44 -24.63
CA ARG A 383 15.31 -18.22 -23.44
C ARG A 383 14.11 -18.68 -22.61
N LEU A 384 12.91 -18.29 -23.03
CA LEU A 384 11.67 -18.64 -22.33
C LEU A 384 11.19 -20.02 -22.73
N ASP A 385 10.67 -20.75 -21.75
CA ASP A 385 10.01 -22.03 -21.98
C ASP A 385 8.67 -21.82 -22.70
N ASP A 386 8.43 -22.56 -23.79
CA ASP A 386 7.17 -22.53 -24.54
C ASP A 386 5.94 -22.80 -23.65
N ALA A 387 6.10 -23.51 -22.53
CA ALA A 387 5.04 -23.75 -21.56
C ALA A 387 4.55 -22.46 -20.87
N LEU A 388 5.39 -21.44 -20.70
CA LEU A 388 4.97 -20.13 -20.16
C LEU A 388 4.11 -19.36 -21.15
N VAL A 389 4.39 -19.51 -22.44
CA VAL A 389 3.89 -18.65 -23.50
C VAL A 389 2.59 -19.19 -24.13
N ARG A 390 2.04 -20.28 -23.57
CA ARG A 390 0.79 -20.88 -24.06
C ARG A 390 -0.41 -19.95 -23.86
N PRO A 391 -1.40 -19.97 -24.78
CA PRO A 391 -2.67 -19.27 -24.59
C PRO A 391 -3.33 -19.68 -23.27
N GLY A 392 -3.92 -18.72 -22.55
CA GLY A 392 -4.42 -18.89 -21.18
C GLY A 392 -3.43 -18.42 -20.10
N ARG A 393 -2.13 -18.38 -20.41
CA ARG A 393 -1.07 -17.79 -19.55
C ARG A 393 -0.52 -16.49 -20.11
N VAL A 394 -0.32 -16.46 -21.43
CA VAL A 394 0.03 -15.27 -22.20
C VAL A 394 -0.96 -15.13 -23.34
N ASP A 395 -1.83 -14.13 -23.24
CA ASP A 395 -2.87 -13.87 -24.23
C ASP A 395 -2.40 -12.87 -25.29
N MET A 396 -1.54 -11.92 -24.89
CA MET A 396 -1.00 -10.89 -25.78
C MET A 396 0.51 -10.74 -25.61
N LYS A 397 1.22 -10.72 -26.73
CA LYS A 397 2.66 -10.44 -26.78
C LYS A 397 2.91 -9.06 -27.38
N VAL A 398 3.76 -8.28 -26.75
CA VAL A 398 4.14 -6.93 -27.20
C VAL A 398 5.64 -6.87 -27.37
N GLU A 399 6.06 -6.60 -28.60
CA GLU A 399 7.46 -6.36 -28.93
C GLU A 399 7.84 -4.90 -28.71
N PHE A 400 8.93 -4.70 -27.98
CA PHE A 400 9.55 -3.40 -27.77
C PHE A 400 10.79 -3.30 -28.62
N GLN A 401 10.71 -2.50 -29.67
CA GLN A 401 11.82 -2.31 -30.62
C GLN A 401 12.72 -1.14 -30.21
N LEU A 402 13.88 -1.06 -30.85
CA LEU A 402 14.75 0.11 -30.80
C LEU A 402 14.06 1.31 -31.48
N THR A 403 14.66 2.48 -31.34
CA THR A 403 13.97 3.74 -31.68
C THR A 403 13.79 3.90 -33.19
N ASP A 404 12.54 4.02 -33.64
CA ASP A 404 12.18 4.40 -35.02
C ASP A 404 12.11 5.94 -35.19
N ARG A 405 12.11 6.44 -36.43
CA ARG A 405 11.93 7.87 -36.78
C ARG A 405 10.74 8.51 -36.10
N LYS A 406 9.60 7.79 -36.04
CA LYS A 406 8.39 8.28 -35.36
C LYS A 406 8.63 8.45 -33.86
N MET A 407 9.23 7.44 -33.22
CA MET A 407 9.55 7.47 -31.79
C MET A 407 10.56 8.56 -31.46
N MET A 408 11.60 8.75 -32.28
CA MET A 408 12.59 9.82 -32.12
C MET A 408 11.94 11.21 -32.17
N THR A 409 11.02 11.40 -33.12
CA THR A 409 10.25 12.65 -33.23
C THR A 409 9.40 12.89 -31.98
N GLN A 410 8.71 11.85 -31.49
CA GLN A 410 7.91 11.93 -30.27
C GLN A 410 8.77 12.20 -29.02
N LEU A 411 9.94 11.58 -28.89
CA LEU A 411 10.88 11.82 -27.79
C LEU A 411 11.38 13.26 -27.80
N PHE A 412 11.71 13.79 -28.98
CA PHE A 412 12.13 15.18 -29.13
C PHE A 412 11.02 16.14 -28.70
N TYR A 413 9.76 15.87 -29.09
CA TYR A 413 8.62 16.66 -28.63
C TYR A 413 8.36 16.49 -27.14
N LEU A 414 8.54 15.31 -26.56
CA LEU A 414 8.34 15.10 -25.13
C LEU A 414 9.26 16.00 -24.29
N VAL A 415 10.50 16.22 -24.74
CA VAL A 415 11.49 17.04 -24.01
C VAL A 415 11.33 18.54 -24.32
N PHE A 416 11.12 18.92 -25.58
CA PHE A 416 11.19 20.32 -26.02
C PHE A 416 9.84 20.97 -26.33
N ASN A 417 8.77 20.19 -26.53
CA ASN A 417 7.44 20.75 -26.66
C ASN A 417 6.96 21.10 -25.25
N ARG A 418 7.14 22.37 -24.85
CA ARG A 418 6.58 22.92 -23.61
C ARG A 418 5.06 22.70 -23.62
N LEU A 419 4.63 21.60 -23.02
CA LEU A 419 3.21 21.21 -22.90
C LEU A 419 2.60 21.65 -21.58
N ASP A 420 3.37 22.26 -20.69
CA ASP A 420 2.86 22.65 -19.38
C ASP A 420 2.65 24.17 -19.37
N GLY A 421 1.39 24.57 -19.13
CA GLY A 421 1.03 25.90 -18.64
C GLY A 421 1.56 26.20 -17.23
N ASN A 422 2.69 25.59 -16.83
CA ASN A 422 3.44 25.97 -15.64
C ASN A 422 4.45 27.04 -16.05
N HIS A 423 4.01 28.27 -15.86
CA HIS A 423 4.62 29.54 -16.22
C HIS A 423 5.92 29.90 -15.49
N GLU A 424 6.67 28.96 -14.93
CA GLU A 424 7.76 29.31 -13.99
C GLU A 424 9.19 29.22 -14.55
N ASP A 425 9.43 28.55 -15.68
CA ASP A 425 10.79 28.37 -16.24
C ASP A 425 11.09 29.18 -17.51
N LEU A 426 10.25 30.15 -17.87
CA LEU A 426 10.75 31.32 -18.60
C LEU A 426 11.32 32.24 -17.55
N GLY A 427 12.66 32.32 -17.47
CA GLY A 427 13.36 33.21 -16.56
C GLY A 427 12.63 34.54 -16.48
N LYS A 428 12.17 34.88 -15.28
CA LYS A 428 11.45 36.10 -14.91
C LYS A 428 11.65 37.21 -15.94
N SER A 429 10.78 37.28 -16.95
CA SER A 429 10.54 38.56 -17.60
C SER A 429 9.80 39.37 -16.56
N VAL A 430 10.39 40.50 -16.18
CA VAL A 430 9.99 41.37 -15.08
C VAL A 430 8.56 41.92 -15.23
N ASP A 431 7.88 41.67 -16.34
CA ASP A 431 6.54 42.14 -16.63
C ASP A 431 5.57 40.95 -16.72
N GLY A 432 4.58 40.92 -15.81
CA GLY A 432 3.54 39.90 -15.71
C GLY A 432 2.52 39.92 -16.85
N ASN A 433 2.99 39.75 -18.08
CA ASN A 433 2.14 39.53 -19.26
C ASN A 433 2.13 38.04 -19.62
N ASP A 434 0.92 37.52 -19.87
CA ASP A 434 0.68 36.23 -20.52
C ASP A 434 1.61 36.04 -21.75
N PRO A 435 2.02 34.80 -22.06
CA PRO A 435 2.89 34.54 -23.19
C PRO A 435 2.14 34.91 -24.47
N ASP A 436 2.69 35.85 -25.24
CA ASP A 436 2.17 36.22 -26.54
C ASP A 436 1.95 34.94 -27.41
N PRO A 437 0.71 34.63 -27.82
CA PRO A 437 0.39 33.39 -28.53
C PRO A 437 1.15 33.27 -29.86
N THR A 438 1.60 34.38 -30.44
CA THR A 438 2.38 34.39 -31.68
C THR A 438 3.80 33.82 -31.47
N LYS A 439 4.47 34.18 -30.37
CA LYS A 439 5.82 33.68 -30.03
C LYS A 439 5.83 32.19 -29.71
N THR A 440 4.79 31.69 -29.03
CA THR A 440 4.63 30.25 -28.75
C THR A 440 4.41 29.44 -30.03
N ALA A 441 3.65 29.98 -31.00
CA ALA A 441 3.43 29.33 -32.28
C ALA A 441 4.72 29.28 -33.13
N GLU A 442 5.52 30.35 -33.11
CA GLU A 442 6.81 30.40 -33.79
C GLU A 442 7.81 29.40 -33.19
N TYR A 443 7.92 29.35 -31.86
CA TYR A 443 8.77 28.37 -31.17
C TYR A 443 8.39 26.92 -31.53
N ARG A 444 7.09 26.59 -31.55
CA ARG A 444 6.61 25.26 -31.96
C ARG A 444 6.99 24.92 -33.40
N LYS A 445 6.96 25.89 -34.32
CA LYS A 445 7.43 25.68 -35.70
C LYS A 445 8.93 25.39 -35.74
N THR A 446 9.74 26.15 -34.98
CA THR A 446 11.18 25.93 -34.87
C THR A 446 11.50 24.54 -34.30
N VAL A 447 10.83 24.13 -33.21
CA VAL A 447 10.99 22.79 -32.62
C VAL A 447 10.62 21.69 -33.62
N ARG A 448 9.57 21.87 -34.44
CA ARG A 448 9.23 20.91 -35.50
C ARG A 448 10.29 20.79 -36.57
N LEU A 449 10.92 21.89 -36.97
CA LEU A 449 12.02 21.88 -37.95
C LEU A 449 13.27 21.21 -37.37
N LEU A 450 13.61 21.51 -36.12
CA LEU A 450 14.74 20.89 -35.43
C LEU A 450 14.52 19.40 -35.19
N ALA A 451 13.30 18.96 -34.88
CA ALA A 451 12.96 17.54 -34.77
C ALA A 451 13.21 16.78 -36.08
N LYS A 452 12.86 17.37 -37.23
CA LYS A 452 13.14 16.77 -38.55
C LYS A 452 14.65 16.67 -38.80
N SER A 453 15.40 17.71 -38.46
CA SER A 453 16.87 17.71 -38.56
C SER A 453 17.50 16.65 -37.64
N PHE A 454 17.02 16.54 -36.40
CA PHE A 454 17.44 15.53 -35.42
C PHE A 454 17.23 14.10 -35.96
N VAL A 455 16.02 13.80 -36.43
CA VAL A 455 15.67 12.49 -36.97
C VAL A 455 16.48 12.15 -38.23
N ALA A 456 16.82 13.14 -39.05
CA ALA A 456 17.64 12.92 -40.25
C ALA A 456 19.10 12.57 -39.92
N LYS A 457 19.63 13.02 -38.78
CA LYS A 457 21.00 12.73 -38.33
C LYS A 457 21.13 11.42 -37.54
N MET A 458 20.05 10.95 -36.94
CA MET A 458 20.03 9.75 -36.11
C MET A 458 19.79 8.48 -36.95
N PRO A 459 20.55 7.40 -36.72
CA PRO A 459 20.28 6.11 -37.36
C PRO A 459 19.04 5.43 -36.76
N GLU A 460 18.28 4.76 -37.62
CA GLU A 460 17.09 3.99 -37.23
C GLU A 460 17.44 2.65 -36.58
N LEU A 461 16.65 2.27 -35.57
CA LEU A 461 16.71 0.96 -34.91
C LEU A 461 18.10 0.58 -34.34
N GLU A 462 18.95 1.55 -34.04
CA GLU A 462 20.29 1.31 -33.46
C GLU A 462 20.34 1.60 -31.95
N PHE A 463 19.62 2.63 -31.51
CA PHE A 463 19.63 3.13 -30.13
C PHE A 463 18.30 2.89 -29.44
N SER A 464 18.34 2.65 -28.13
CA SER A 464 17.13 2.51 -27.31
C SER A 464 16.51 3.88 -26.99
N PRO A 465 15.19 3.94 -26.74
CA PRO A 465 14.52 5.16 -26.30
C PRO A 465 15.17 5.80 -25.06
N ALA A 466 15.68 5.01 -24.11
CA ALA A 466 16.40 5.53 -22.94
C ALA A 466 17.72 6.21 -23.29
N GLU A 467 18.49 5.68 -24.24
CA GLU A 467 19.74 6.29 -24.71
C GLU A 467 19.47 7.62 -25.41
N VAL A 468 18.48 7.65 -26.31
CA VAL A 468 18.06 8.87 -27.01
C VAL A 468 17.54 9.91 -26.00
N MET A 469 16.75 9.48 -25.02
CA MET A 469 16.27 10.36 -23.95
C MET A 469 17.42 10.94 -23.12
N SER A 470 18.46 10.16 -22.83
CA SER A 470 19.66 10.65 -22.11
C SER A 470 20.36 11.78 -22.86
N LEU A 471 20.52 11.66 -24.19
CA LEU A 471 21.05 12.74 -25.03
C LEU A 471 20.19 14.00 -24.97
N LEU A 472 18.88 13.86 -25.10
CA LEU A 472 17.95 14.99 -25.11
C LEU A 472 17.94 15.70 -23.75
N LEU A 473 17.97 14.94 -22.65
CA LEU A 473 18.02 15.47 -21.28
C LEU A 473 19.35 16.17 -20.97
N ALA A 474 20.47 15.67 -21.49
CA ALA A 474 21.76 16.35 -21.38
C ALA A 474 21.75 17.75 -22.04
N ASN A 475 20.89 17.95 -23.03
CA ASN A 475 20.73 19.21 -23.76
C ASN A 475 19.36 19.88 -23.49
N LYS A 476 18.74 19.62 -22.33
CA LYS A 476 17.37 20.05 -21.98
C LYS A 476 17.08 21.55 -22.15
N GLN A 477 18.11 22.39 -22.09
CA GLN A 477 17.98 23.85 -22.17
C GLN A 477 17.86 24.38 -23.60
N SER A 478 18.39 23.68 -24.60
CA SER A 478 18.41 24.15 -25.99
C SER A 478 18.19 23.02 -26.99
N PRO A 479 17.10 23.07 -27.80
CA PRO A 479 16.86 22.06 -28.84
C PRO A 479 17.88 22.12 -29.97
N GLN A 480 18.52 23.27 -30.21
CA GLN A 480 19.57 23.41 -31.23
C GLN A 480 20.84 22.67 -30.81
N GLN A 481 21.28 22.86 -29.57
CA GLN A 481 22.46 22.15 -29.04
C GLN A 481 22.26 20.62 -29.07
N ALA A 482 21.04 20.15 -28.82
CA ALA A 482 20.71 18.74 -28.94
C ALA A 482 20.95 18.19 -30.35
N VAL A 483 20.64 18.97 -31.41
CA VAL A 483 20.85 18.59 -32.82
C VAL A 483 22.32 18.68 -33.22
N ASP A 484 23.04 19.69 -32.74
CA ASP A 484 24.45 19.90 -33.07
C ASP A 484 25.36 18.84 -32.43
N ASN A 485 24.98 18.37 -31.23
CA ASN A 485 25.76 17.38 -30.48
C ASN A 485 25.47 15.92 -30.87
N VAL A 486 24.49 15.65 -31.75
CA VAL A 486 24.08 14.28 -32.14
C VAL A 486 25.26 13.46 -32.65
N GLU A 487 25.98 13.97 -33.65
CA GLU A 487 27.04 13.20 -34.34
C GLU A 487 28.16 12.81 -33.38
N LYS A 488 28.59 13.76 -32.54
CA LYS A 488 29.60 13.51 -31.49
C LYS A 488 29.12 12.49 -30.47
N TRP A 489 27.85 12.53 -30.09
CA TRP A 489 27.28 11.57 -29.14
C TRP A 489 27.19 10.17 -29.74
N ILE A 490 26.77 10.03 -31.00
CA ILE A 490 26.70 8.74 -31.70
C ILE A 490 28.07 8.05 -31.71
N GLU A 491 29.13 8.78 -32.06
CA GLU A 491 30.50 8.25 -32.09
C GLU A 491 30.92 7.75 -30.70
N LYS A 492 30.74 8.59 -29.68
CA LYS A 492 31.06 8.23 -28.29
C LYS A 492 30.29 6.99 -27.81
N THR A 493 28.98 6.92 -28.07
CA THR A 493 28.15 5.79 -27.63
C THR A 493 28.48 4.50 -28.37
N ARG A 494 28.86 4.58 -29.66
CA ARG A 494 29.36 3.42 -30.41
C ARG A 494 30.68 2.90 -29.85
N GLU A 495 31.61 3.79 -29.48
CA GLU A 495 32.87 3.39 -28.84
C GLU A 495 32.63 2.70 -27.49
N GLU A 496 31.73 3.24 -26.67
CA GLU A 496 31.37 2.66 -25.37
C GLU A 496 30.74 1.28 -25.54
N LYS A 497 29.77 1.12 -26.46
CA LYS A 497 29.18 -0.20 -26.79
C LYS A 497 30.22 -1.19 -27.31
N GLY A 498 31.17 -0.73 -28.13
CA GLY A 498 32.27 -1.55 -28.64
C GLY A 498 33.20 -2.05 -27.53
N LYS A 499 33.44 -1.23 -26.49
CA LYS A 499 34.20 -1.64 -25.30
C LYS A 499 33.44 -2.66 -24.47
N VAL A 500 32.15 -2.44 -24.21
CA VAL A 500 31.32 -3.37 -23.42
C VAL A 500 31.23 -4.74 -24.09
N LYS A 501 30.92 -4.80 -25.40
CA LYS A 501 30.89 -6.06 -26.14
C LYS A 501 32.22 -6.81 -26.12
N ARG A 502 33.34 -6.06 -26.14
CA ARG A 502 34.67 -6.66 -26.00
C ARG A 502 34.83 -7.28 -24.62
N VAL A 503 34.47 -6.58 -23.55
CA VAL A 503 34.56 -7.11 -22.18
C VAL A 503 33.67 -8.35 -21.98
N GLU A 504 32.42 -8.31 -22.44
CA GLU A 504 31.50 -9.47 -22.37
C GLU A 504 32.06 -10.68 -23.13
N SER A 505 32.62 -10.46 -24.32
CA SER A 505 33.26 -11.53 -25.09
C SER A 505 34.48 -12.14 -24.39
N TRP A 506 35.21 -11.37 -23.58
CA TRP A 506 36.35 -11.88 -22.81
C TRP A 506 35.86 -12.70 -21.61
N MET A 507 34.81 -12.24 -20.92
CA MET A 507 34.20 -12.94 -19.79
C MET A 507 33.50 -14.25 -20.18
N LEU A 508 33.01 -14.37 -21.42
CA LEU A 508 32.41 -15.61 -21.93
C LEU A 508 33.45 -16.60 -22.49
N SER A 509 34.73 -16.20 -22.60
CA SER A 509 35.83 -17.04 -23.10
C SER A 509 36.74 -17.59 -21.99
N GLU A 510 36.55 -17.15 -20.75
CA GLU A 510 37.09 -17.75 -19.52
C GLU A 510 36.02 -18.65 -18.88
#